data_AF-A0A945H463-F1
#
_entry.id   AF-A0A945H463-F1
#
_cell.length_a   1.000
_cell.length_b   1.000
_cell.length_c   1.000
_cell.angle_alpha   90.00
_cell.angle_beta   90.00
_cell.angle_gamma   90.00
#
_symmetry.space_group_name_H-M   'P 1'
#
loop_
_entity.id
_entity.type
_entity.pdbx_description
1 polymer ?
#
loop_
_entity_poly.entity_id
_entity_poly.type
_entity_poly.pdbx_seq_one_letter_code
_entity_poly.pdbx_strand_id
1 'polypeptide(L)'
;MEEKEITKKRNFFNVGLLVVLIASIGGLAWWQRGRILYSLGQVKSVFQTSREQWINVFVHGSFGSTLGLLDVSSVFRDQIGGSSYSKLSRAMRKKDVFFRDQIILEKGLVKIDPSFDFDIARRPYAAYPAAKAYAEVTNAVYPGKEDLHFYTFGWSGLMSQKKRRIEAVRLYNALAEEVLKFRSQGIEPKIRILSHSHGANVCLNLGGVSAALRGERIPEPKGYRLGQTVRNFKEIVSRSGSKEEASIRKGQKIWDYKPVVRDMHVDEFVMFGMPVQVETDVLVLSPFFKKSYHIYSDADMIQTMDWITTSKYASDRRFDRLQASCAESEIKLSDKFIQIRIMNGRKVDAEGFVTDPSGMLKSERTWWEVLVGRNEVEKEVQDPTHREMWFFVPQLLGDGSLVKPLPLAVYTPLLLNLASGRKDEWDFDINISRSSGNLRSDVMRHNEHYSLANRALPLSFVRVLQEKCKVWEPSASLINEYNKSVLACIDDVNSVSS
;
A
#
# COMPACT_ATOMS: atom_id res chain seq x y z
N MET A 1 68.34 70.94 -10.58
CA MET A 1 67.98 70.05 -9.43
C MET A 1 66.47 69.96 -9.24
N GLU A 2 65.73 71.06 -9.43
CA GLU A 2 64.26 71.13 -9.34
C GLU A 2 63.50 70.15 -10.25
N GLU A 3 63.95 69.96 -11.49
CA GLU A 3 63.21 69.14 -12.46
C GLU A 3 63.17 67.64 -12.09
N LYS A 4 64.25 67.12 -11.49
CA LYS A 4 64.34 65.72 -11.01
C LYS A 4 63.43 65.47 -9.80
N GLU A 5 63.21 66.47 -8.96
CA GLU A 5 62.34 66.35 -7.79
C GLU A 5 60.85 66.34 -8.20
N ILE A 6 60.49 67.13 -9.21
CA ILE A 6 59.15 67.15 -9.81
C ILE A 6 58.84 65.81 -10.50
N THR A 7 59.81 65.22 -11.20
CA THR A 7 59.60 63.89 -11.83
C THR A 7 59.37 62.79 -10.78
N LYS A 8 60.11 62.84 -9.67
CA LYS A 8 59.98 61.85 -8.58
C LYS A 8 58.63 61.96 -7.87
N LYS A 9 58.14 63.17 -7.62
CA LYS A 9 56.80 63.41 -7.03
C LYS A 9 55.67 62.98 -7.99
N ARG A 10 55.81 63.24 -9.30
CA ARG A 10 54.85 62.75 -10.32
C ARG A 10 54.80 61.22 -10.39
N ASN A 11 55.95 60.56 -10.36
CA ASN A 11 56.00 59.09 -10.39
C ASN A 11 55.36 58.48 -9.12
N PHE A 12 55.60 59.07 -7.95
CA PHE A 12 54.99 58.59 -6.70
C PHE A 12 53.47 58.77 -6.70
N PHE A 13 52.97 59.90 -7.22
CA PHE A 13 51.55 60.15 -7.37
C PHE A 13 50.89 59.18 -8.36
N ASN A 14 51.53 58.94 -9.50
CA ASN A 14 51.03 58.00 -10.52
C ASN A 14 50.99 56.55 -10.02
N VAL A 15 52.00 56.12 -9.24
CA VAL A 15 51.99 54.78 -8.61
C VAL A 15 50.90 54.68 -7.55
N GLY A 16 50.72 55.71 -6.72
CA GLY A 16 49.63 55.76 -5.73
C GLY A 16 48.24 55.67 -6.38
N LEU A 17 48.02 56.42 -7.47
CA LEU A 17 46.77 56.40 -8.23
C LEU A 17 46.51 55.01 -8.85
N LEU A 18 47.55 54.38 -9.39
CA LEU A 18 47.45 53.04 -9.99
C LEU A 18 47.08 51.97 -8.95
N VAL A 19 47.65 52.03 -7.75
CA VAL A 19 47.32 51.09 -6.66
C VAL A 19 45.87 51.26 -6.20
N VAL A 20 45.38 52.49 -6.07
CA VAL A 20 43.97 52.77 -5.73
C VAL A 20 43.03 52.25 -6.81
N LEU A 21 43.38 52.43 -8.09
CA LEU A 21 42.58 51.94 -9.22
C LEU A 21 42.50 50.40 -9.22
N ILE A 22 43.63 49.71 -9.04
CA ILE A 22 43.69 48.24 -8.97
C ILE A 22 42.88 47.71 -7.78
N ALA A 23 43.02 48.33 -6.61
CA ALA A 23 42.23 47.96 -5.43
C ALA A 23 40.72 48.16 -5.64
N SER A 24 40.34 49.24 -6.32
CA SER A 24 38.93 49.54 -6.64
C SER A 24 38.34 48.55 -7.64
N ILE A 25 39.09 48.17 -8.68
CA ILE A 25 38.68 47.15 -9.65
C ILE A 25 38.58 45.77 -8.98
N GLY A 26 39.55 45.42 -8.14
CA GLY A 26 39.53 44.18 -7.36
C GLY A 26 38.33 44.10 -6.41
N GLY A 27 38.02 45.20 -5.70
CA GLY A 27 36.86 45.30 -4.82
C GLY A 27 35.52 45.19 -5.57
N LEU A 28 35.40 45.84 -6.74
CA LEU A 28 34.18 45.77 -7.57
C LEU A 28 33.96 44.36 -8.13
N ALA A 29 35.03 43.69 -8.59
CA ALA A 29 34.97 42.32 -9.08
C ALA A 29 34.57 41.34 -7.96
N TRP A 30 35.10 41.53 -6.74
CA TRP A 30 34.75 40.71 -5.58
C TRP A 30 33.29 40.92 -5.13
N TRP A 31 32.80 42.16 -5.15
CA TRP A 31 31.41 42.50 -4.84
C TRP A 31 30.43 41.93 -5.88
N GLN A 32 30.73 42.05 -7.18
CA GLN A 32 29.91 41.44 -8.23
C GLN A 32 29.87 39.92 -8.12
N ARG A 33 31.00 39.27 -7.82
CA ARG A 33 31.06 37.82 -7.56
C ARG A 33 30.21 37.45 -6.35
N GLY A 34 30.24 38.24 -5.28
CA GLY A 34 29.37 38.07 -4.11
C GLY A 34 27.87 38.17 -4.45
N ARG A 35 27.46 39.15 -5.27
CA ARG A 35 26.06 39.27 -5.74
C ARG A 35 25.62 38.11 -6.62
N ILE A 36 26.48 37.66 -7.53
CA ILE A 36 26.19 36.50 -8.40
C ILE A 36 26.08 35.23 -7.55
N LEU A 37 26.97 35.02 -6.58
CA LEU A 37 26.89 33.88 -5.68
C LEU A 37 25.67 33.95 -4.75
N TYR A 38 25.29 35.14 -4.27
CA TYR A 38 24.07 35.35 -3.47
C TYR A 38 22.81 35.12 -4.31
N SER A 39 22.75 35.63 -5.55
CA SER A 39 21.61 35.38 -6.44
C SER A 39 21.56 33.92 -6.88
N LEU A 40 22.70 33.26 -7.13
CA LEU A 40 22.76 31.83 -7.42
C LEU A 40 22.39 30.99 -6.18
N GLY A 41 22.68 31.45 -4.97
CA GLY A 41 22.24 30.83 -3.72
C GLY A 41 20.73 30.93 -3.52
N GLN A 42 20.15 32.11 -3.79
CA GLN A 42 18.69 32.33 -3.78
C GLN A 42 17.98 31.56 -4.91
N VAL A 43 18.61 31.47 -6.09
CA VAL A 43 18.09 30.67 -7.21
C VAL A 43 18.17 29.17 -6.91
N LYS A 44 19.23 28.70 -6.23
CA LYS A 44 19.30 27.31 -5.75
C LYS A 44 18.26 26.98 -4.68
N SER A 45 17.85 27.94 -3.83
CA SER A 45 16.72 27.72 -2.90
C SER A 45 15.35 27.74 -3.60
N VAL A 46 15.23 28.41 -4.75
CA VAL A 46 14.00 28.43 -5.56
C VAL A 46 13.85 27.16 -6.43
N PHE A 47 14.95 26.51 -6.81
CA PHE A 47 14.94 25.24 -7.54
C PHE A 47 15.07 24.00 -6.66
N GLN A 48 14.70 24.09 -5.38
CA GLN A 48 14.41 22.88 -4.62
C GLN A 48 13.19 22.23 -5.30
N THR A 49 13.45 21.26 -6.18
CA THR A 49 12.43 20.51 -6.91
C THR A 49 11.38 20.09 -5.90
N SER A 50 10.17 20.62 -6.02
CA SER A 50 9.08 20.33 -5.09
C SER A 50 8.95 18.82 -4.98
N ARG A 51 9.07 18.29 -3.77
CA ARG A 51 8.89 16.85 -3.54
C ARG A 51 7.51 16.43 -4.01
N GLU A 52 7.42 15.25 -4.61
CA GLU A 52 6.13 14.70 -5.02
C GLU A 52 5.27 14.44 -3.78
N GLN A 53 4.06 14.97 -3.78
CA GLN A 53 3.13 14.86 -2.66
C GLN A 53 2.30 13.59 -2.84
N TRP A 54 2.39 12.63 -1.93
CA TRP A 54 1.74 11.33 -2.03
C TRP A 54 0.71 11.11 -0.92
N ILE A 55 -0.54 10.86 -1.32
CA ILE A 55 -1.59 10.34 -0.45
C ILE A 55 -1.49 8.81 -0.45
N ASN A 56 -1.02 8.24 0.66
CA ASN A 56 -0.82 6.81 0.87
C ASN A 56 -1.96 6.25 1.73
N VAL A 57 -2.82 5.41 1.16
CA VAL A 57 -4.01 4.87 1.84
C VAL A 57 -3.86 3.37 2.08
N PHE A 58 -3.86 2.94 3.33
CA PHE A 58 -3.90 1.53 3.73
C PHE A 58 -5.35 1.04 3.86
N VAL A 59 -5.70 -0.03 3.16
CA VAL A 59 -7.06 -0.61 3.15
C VAL A 59 -7.00 -2.06 3.61
N HIS A 60 -7.44 -2.29 4.83
CA HIS A 60 -7.39 -3.60 5.48
C HIS A 60 -8.32 -4.65 4.84
N GLY A 61 -8.10 -5.92 5.15
CA GLY A 61 -8.92 -7.06 4.74
C GLY A 61 -10.28 -7.19 5.42
N SER A 62 -10.94 -8.34 5.28
CA SER A 62 -12.18 -8.63 6.01
C SER A 62 -11.92 -8.83 7.51
N PHE A 63 -12.95 -8.59 8.33
CA PHE A 63 -12.89 -8.87 9.77
C PHE A 63 -13.43 -10.27 10.03
N GLY A 64 -12.62 -11.13 10.65
CA GLY A 64 -13.04 -12.47 11.04
C GLY A 64 -13.64 -13.26 9.87
N SER A 65 -12.95 -13.34 8.73
CA SER A 65 -13.39 -14.09 7.54
C SER A 65 -13.84 -15.52 7.88
N THR A 66 -13.16 -16.16 8.83
CA THR A 66 -13.49 -17.49 9.34
C THR A 66 -14.86 -17.55 10.01
N LEU A 67 -15.34 -16.45 10.58
CA LEU A 67 -16.66 -16.33 11.22
C LEU A 67 -17.78 -16.12 10.18
N GLY A 68 -17.45 -15.69 8.96
CA GLY A 68 -18.38 -15.70 7.83
C GLY A 68 -18.89 -17.11 7.50
N LEU A 69 -18.15 -18.14 7.91
CA LEU A 69 -18.55 -19.56 7.83
C LEU A 69 -19.74 -19.90 8.74
N LEU A 70 -20.06 -19.07 9.73
CA LEU A 70 -21.22 -19.28 10.60
C LEU A 70 -22.53 -18.84 9.92
N ASP A 71 -22.46 -18.05 8.85
CA ASP A 71 -23.63 -17.48 8.16
C ASP A 71 -23.45 -17.47 6.63
N VAL A 72 -22.94 -18.61 6.13
CA VAL A 72 -22.61 -18.84 4.73
C VAL A 72 -23.79 -18.54 3.80
N SER A 73 -25.01 -18.89 4.20
CA SER A 73 -26.22 -18.68 3.39
C SER A 73 -26.53 -17.20 3.13
N SER A 74 -26.28 -16.31 4.12
CA SER A 74 -26.54 -14.89 3.97
C SER A 74 -25.47 -14.20 3.14
N VAL A 75 -24.22 -14.67 3.24
CA VAL A 75 -23.11 -14.22 2.38
C VAL A 75 -23.38 -14.61 0.93
N PHE A 76 -23.76 -15.87 0.68
CA PHE A 76 -24.09 -16.35 -0.67
C PHE A 76 -25.24 -15.59 -1.32
N ARG A 77 -26.30 -15.30 -0.56
CA ARG A 77 -27.45 -14.54 -1.07
C ARG A 77 -27.20 -13.03 -1.13
N ASP A 78 -26.01 -12.56 -0.74
CA ASP A 78 -25.65 -11.15 -0.65
C ASP A 78 -26.61 -10.33 0.25
N GLN A 79 -27.20 -10.99 1.26
CA GLN A 79 -28.23 -10.48 2.18
C GLN A 79 -27.75 -10.40 3.63
N ILE A 80 -26.51 -9.94 3.83
CA ILE A 80 -25.89 -9.88 5.17
C ILE A 80 -26.40 -8.75 6.09
N GLY A 81 -27.41 -7.99 5.65
CA GLY A 81 -27.95 -6.88 6.43
C GLY A 81 -28.66 -7.39 7.68
N GLY A 82 -28.14 -7.07 8.86
CA GLY A 82 -28.74 -7.48 10.14
C GLY A 82 -28.42 -8.91 10.56
N SER A 83 -27.66 -9.65 9.77
CA SER A 83 -27.27 -11.02 10.08
C SER A 83 -26.28 -11.09 11.25
N SER A 84 -26.15 -12.26 11.90
CA SER A 84 -25.22 -12.46 13.02
C SER A 84 -23.79 -12.13 12.63
N TYR A 85 -23.38 -12.46 11.40
CA TYR A 85 -22.08 -12.06 10.87
C TYR A 85 -21.89 -10.53 10.84
N SER A 86 -22.90 -9.77 10.39
CA SER A 86 -22.83 -8.31 10.39
C SER A 86 -22.86 -7.71 11.80
N LYS A 87 -23.58 -8.32 12.75
CA LYS A 87 -23.59 -7.88 14.15
C LYS A 87 -22.24 -8.14 14.82
N LEU A 88 -21.67 -9.32 14.61
CA LEU A 88 -20.37 -9.74 15.13
C LEU A 88 -19.23 -8.87 14.61
N SER A 89 -19.16 -8.66 13.29
CA SER A 89 -18.20 -7.74 12.68
C SER A 89 -18.29 -6.32 13.28
N ARG A 90 -19.51 -5.84 13.54
CA ARG A 90 -19.72 -4.54 14.21
C ARG A 90 -19.24 -4.54 15.65
N ALA A 91 -19.44 -5.63 16.41
CA ALA A 91 -18.97 -5.77 17.78
C ALA A 91 -17.43 -5.80 17.84
N MET A 92 -16.78 -6.59 16.96
CA MET A 92 -15.33 -6.65 16.86
C MET A 92 -14.72 -5.27 16.56
N ARG A 93 -15.32 -4.49 15.63
CA ARG A 93 -14.83 -3.13 15.29
C ARG A 93 -14.89 -2.12 16.45
N LYS A 94 -15.51 -2.46 17.58
CA LYS A 94 -15.54 -1.61 18.78
C LYS A 94 -14.45 -1.96 19.79
N LYS A 95 -13.72 -3.07 19.62
CA LYS A 95 -12.73 -3.54 20.59
C LYS A 95 -11.32 -3.17 20.11
N ASP A 96 -10.55 -2.53 20.99
CA ASP A 96 -9.21 -2.03 20.67
C ASP A 96 -8.21 -3.12 20.26
N VAL A 97 -8.37 -4.34 20.78
CA VAL A 97 -7.46 -5.47 20.50
C VAL A 97 -7.27 -5.73 19.00
N PHE A 98 -8.31 -5.52 18.18
CA PHE A 98 -8.25 -5.79 16.74
C PHE A 98 -7.47 -4.74 15.93
N PHE A 99 -7.04 -3.64 16.55
CA PHE A 99 -6.28 -2.57 15.88
C PHE A 99 -4.79 -2.63 16.21
N ARG A 100 -4.40 -3.50 17.15
CA ARG A 100 -3.03 -3.58 17.68
C ARG A 100 -2.06 -4.32 16.77
N ASP A 101 -2.55 -5.19 15.89
CA ASP A 101 -1.70 -6.06 15.06
C ASP A 101 -1.89 -5.88 13.55
N GLN A 102 -2.80 -5.03 13.08
CA GLN A 102 -3.01 -4.76 11.66
C GLN A 102 -2.99 -3.27 11.34
N ILE A 103 -2.62 -2.94 10.10
CA ILE A 103 -2.60 -1.56 9.58
C ILE A 103 -4.03 -1.09 9.34
N ILE A 104 -4.69 -0.65 10.41
CA ILE A 104 -6.08 -0.21 10.40
C ILE A 104 -6.37 0.80 11.52
N LEU A 105 -7.27 1.76 11.24
CA LEU A 105 -7.92 2.59 12.25
C LEU A 105 -9.46 2.49 12.13
N GLU A 106 -10.15 3.50 12.64
CA GLU A 106 -11.61 3.59 12.63
C GLU A 106 -12.20 3.56 11.20
N LYS A 107 -13.53 3.50 11.09
CA LYS A 107 -14.19 3.46 9.78
C LYS A 107 -14.09 4.80 9.05
N GLY A 108 -13.96 4.74 7.72
CA GLY A 108 -13.74 5.90 6.86
C GLY A 108 -12.25 6.16 6.62
N LEU A 109 -11.96 7.27 5.95
CA LEU A 109 -10.59 7.71 5.69
C LEU A 109 -10.07 8.45 6.92
N VAL A 110 -9.08 7.89 7.59
CA VAL A 110 -8.50 8.41 8.83
C VAL A 110 -7.02 8.68 8.62
N LYS A 111 -6.59 9.93 8.82
CA LYS A 111 -5.19 10.32 8.73
C LYS A 111 -4.37 9.63 9.82
N ILE A 112 -3.16 9.22 9.47
CA ILE A 112 -2.16 8.66 10.38
C ILE A 112 -1.06 9.70 10.53
N ASP A 113 -0.71 10.02 11.76
CA ASP A 113 0.53 10.73 12.08
C ASP A 113 1.62 9.68 12.36
N PRO A 114 2.53 9.39 11.41
CA PRO A 114 3.42 8.24 11.52
C PRO A 114 4.41 8.42 12.68
N SER A 115 4.43 7.46 13.60
CA SER A 115 5.27 7.51 14.80
C SER A 115 5.78 6.14 15.21
N PHE A 116 7.01 6.09 15.74
CA PHE A 116 7.49 4.97 16.54
C PHE A 116 7.30 5.21 18.05
N ASP A 117 7.03 6.45 18.43
CA ASP A 117 6.79 6.87 19.80
C ASP A 117 5.35 6.55 20.18
N PHE A 118 5.24 5.72 21.21
CA PHE A 118 3.98 5.22 21.76
C PHE A 118 3.16 6.32 22.44
N ASP A 119 3.83 7.28 23.08
CA ASP A 119 3.17 8.34 23.85
C ASP A 119 2.44 9.32 22.93
N ILE A 120 2.99 9.56 21.75
CA ILE A 120 2.39 10.43 20.72
C ILE A 120 1.12 9.81 20.14
N ALA A 121 1.11 8.49 19.91
CA ALA A 121 0.02 7.82 19.21
C ALA A 121 -1.28 7.69 20.01
N ARG A 122 -1.23 7.94 21.34
CA ARG A 122 -2.34 7.78 22.32
C ARG A 122 -2.92 6.37 22.44
N ARG A 123 -2.74 5.50 21.44
CA ARG A 123 -3.20 4.12 21.40
C ARG A 123 -2.16 3.22 20.73
N PRO A 124 -2.00 1.95 21.18
CA PRO A 124 -1.04 0.97 20.66
C PRO A 124 -1.44 0.38 19.29
N TYR A 125 -1.86 1.20 18.33
CA TYR A 125 -2.35 0.69 17.05
C TYR A 125 -1.20 0.49 16.06
N ALA A 126 -1.15 -0.68 15.42
CA ALA A 126 -0.10 -1.07 14.47
C ALA A 126 0.02 -0.13 13.26
N ALA A 127 -1.04 0.62 12.94
CA ALA A 127 -1.03 1.58 11.84
C ALA A 127 0.05 2.66 11.96
N TYR A 128 0.33 3.17 13.17
CA TYR A 128 1.31 4.24 13.39
C TYR A 128 2.76 3.80 13.12
N PRO A 129 3.28 2.74 13.77
CA PRO A 129 4.64 2.27 13.52
C PRO A 129 4.80 1.71 12.11
N ALA A 130 3.78 1.07 11.52
CA ALA A 130 3.85 0.60 10.14
C ALA A 130 4.00 1.75 9.13
N ALA A 131 3.17 2.80 9.25
CA ALA A 131 3.29 3.97 8.39
C ALA A 131 4.66 4.64 8.54
N LYS A 132 5.19 4.70 9.76
CA LYS A 132 6.50 5.30 10.01
C LYS A 132 7.63 4.45 9.42
N ALA A 133 7.60 3.14 9.63
CA ALA A 133 8.56 2.21 9.02
C ALA A 133 8.51 2.27 7.48
N TYR A 134 7.30 2.34 6.91
CA TYR A 134 7.12 2.54 5.47
C TYR A 134 7.80 3.81 4.98
N ALA A 135 7.64 4.93 5.69
CA ALA A 135 8.28 6.19 5.35
C ALA A 135 9.82 6.10 5.39
N GLU A 136 10.38 5.44 6.41
CA GLU A 136 11.83 5.21 6.51
C GLU A 136 12.35 4.35 5.35
N VAL A 137 11.65 3.28 4.99
CA VAL A 137 12.00 2.43 3.82
C VAL A 137 11.89 3.25 2.53
N THR A 138 10.86 4.07 2.38
CA THR A 138 10.68 4.95 1.22
C THR A 138 11.84 5.93 1.11
N ASN A 139 12.25 6.58 2.20
CA ASN A 139 13.37 7.51 2.17
C ASN A 139 14.71 6.81 1.91
N ALA A 140 14.89 5.56 2.37
CA ALA A 140 16.07 4.78 2.05
C ALA A 140 16.16 4.41 0.55
N VAL A 141 15.02 4.13 -0.08
CA VAL A 141 14.93 3.74 -1.50
C VAL A 141 14.87 4.96 -2.45
N TYR A 142 14.22 6.03 -2.02
CA TYR A 142 13.91 7.25 -2.79
C TYR A 142 14.25 8.52 -2.00
N PRO A 143 15.54 8.74 -1.64
CA PRO A 143 15.92 9.81 -0.72
C PRO A 143 15.48 11.18 -1.21
N GLY A 144 14.67 11.86 -0.41
CA GLY A 144 14.19 13.22 -0.66
C GLY A 144 13.25 13.40 -1.86
N LYS A 145 12.74 12.34 -2.47
CA LYS A 145 11.85 12.42 -3.66
C LYS A 145 10.37 12.62 -3.31
N GLU A 146 9.91 11.90 -2.28
CA GLU A 146 8.49 11.84 -1.91
C GLU A 146 8.25 12.58 -0.58
N ASP A 147 7.10 13.25 -0.50
CA ASP A 147 6.49 13.74 0.73
C ASP A 147 5.21 12.95 0.99
N LEU A 148 5.14 12.27 2.13
CA LEU A 148 4.22 11.16 2.35
C LEU A 148 3.13 11.54 3.35
N HIS A 149 1.88 11.48 2.92
CA HIS A 149 0.69 11.66 3.74
C HIS A 149 -0.01 10.32 3.90
N PHE A 150 -0.13 9.83 5.14
CA PHE A 150 -0.65 8.48 5.39
C PHE A 150 -2.08 8.50 5.90
N TYR A 151 -2.86 7.54 5.42
CA TYR A 151 -4.25 7.31 5.80
C TYR A 151 -4.52 5.82 5.94
N THR A 152 -5.48 5.45 6.78
CA THR A 152 -6.18 4.17 6.64
C THR A 152 -7.58 4.42 6.08
N PHE A 153 -8.11 3.48 5.32
CA PHE A 153 -9.54 3.41 5.06
C PHE A 153 -10.14 2.19 5.76
N GLY A 154 -10.81 2.45 6.88
CA GLY A 154 -11.56 1.44 7.58
C GLY A 154 -12.92 1.17 6.94
N TRP A 155 -13.19 -0.05 6.52
CA TRP A 155 -14.51 -0.44 6.00
C TRP A 155 -15.23 -1.40 6.95
N SER A 156 -16.39 -1.91 6.52
CA SER A 156 -17.18 -2.84 7.33
C SER A 156 -16.54 -4.22 7.49
N GLY A 157 -15.61 -4.62 6.61
CA GLY A 157 -15.00 -5.95 6.63
C GLY A 157 -15.92 -7.07 6.18
N LEU A 158 -17.11 -6.74 5.66
CA LEU A 158 -18.15 -7.68 5.32
C LEU A 158 -17.99 -8.24 3.90
N MET A 159 -18.04 -9.55 3.75
CA MET A 159 -17.70 -10.18 2.46
C MET A 159 -18.83 -10.17 1.39
N SER A 160 -19.82 -9.29 1.51
CA SER A 160 -20.88 -9.08 0.51
C SER A 160 -20.39 -8.25 -0.68
N GLN A 161 -20.71 -8.67 -1.91
CA GLN A 161 -20.39 -7.91 -3.13
C GLN A 161 -21.07 -6.55 -3.14
N LYS A 162 -22.39 -6.50 -2.85
CA LYS A 162 -23.12 -5.23 -2.74
C LYS A 162 -22.52 -4.31 -1.69
N LYS A 163 -22.12 -4.83 -0.53
CA LYS A 163 -21.47 -4.00 0.50
C LYS A 163 -20.11 -3.50 0.04
N ARG A 164 -19.26 -4.33 -0.57
CA ARG A 164 -17.97 -3.89 -1.12
C ARG A 164 -18.12 -2.74 -2.13
N ARG A 165 -19.11 -2.81 -3.02
CA ARG A 165 -19.40 -1.71 -3.97
C ARG A 165 -19.82 -0.42 -3.28
N ILE A 166 -20.65 -0.51 -2.24
CA ILE A 166 -21.05 0.65 -1.44
C ILE A 166 -19.84 1.24 -0.69
N GLU A 167 -18.98 0.40 -0.11
CA GLU A 167 -17.76 0.86 0.57
C GLU A 167 -16.75 1.48 -0.42
N ALA A 168 -16.73 1.01 -1.67
CA ALA A 168 -15.93 1.63 -2.74
C ALA A 168 -16.44 3.05 -3.07
N VAL A 169 -17.76 3.27 -3.15
CA VAL A 169 -18.32 4.62 -3.32
C VAL A 169 -17.91 5.53 -2.17
N ARG A 170 -17.95 5.03 -0.92
CA ARG A 170 -17.52 5.80 0.25
C ARG A 170 -16.03 6.14 0.21
N LEU A 171 -15.18 5.18 -0.15
CA LEU A 171 -13.75 5.39 -0.30
C LEU A 171 -13.47 6.42 -1.41
N TYR A 172 -14.14 6.30 -2.56
CA TYR A 172 -14.02 7.25 -3.66
C TYR A 172 -14.33 8.67 -3.22
N ASN A 173 -15.45 8.87 -2.52
CA ASN A 173 -15.88 10.17 -2.01
C ASN A 173 -14.90 10.75 -0.99
N ALA A 174 -14.49 9.95 0.01
CA ALA A 174 -13.56 10.39 1.04
C ALA A 174 -12.19 10.77 0.45
N LEU A 175 -11.69 9.98 -0.51
CA LEU A 175 -10.44 10.25 -1.21
C LEU A 175 -10.54 11.49 -2.11
N ALA A 176 -11.65 11.66 -2.83
CA ALA A 176 -11.89 12.83 -3.66
C ALA A 176 -11.88 14.13 -2.85
N GLU A 177 -12.47 14.13 -1.65
CA GLU A 177 -12.41 15.30 -0.76
C GLU A 177 -11.00 15.58 -0.26
N GLU A 178 -10.21 14.54 0.05
CA GLU A 178 -8.83 14.73 0.44
C GLU A 178 -7.98 15.31 -0.70
N VAL A 179 -8.13 14.80 -1.93
CA VAL A 179 -7.47 15.36 -3.13
C VAL A 179 -7.85 16.84 -3.34
N LEU A 180 -9.12 17.20 -3.17
CA LEU A 180 -9.57 18.59 -3.28
C LEU A 180 -8.93 19.51 -2.23
N LYS A 181 -8.61 19.02 -1.02
CA LYS A 181 -7.87 19.80 0.00
C LYS A 181 -6.43 20.10 -0.42
N PHE A 182 -5.75 19.16 -1.08
CA PHE A 182 -4.42 19.43 -1.63
C PHE A 182 -4.49 20.39 -2.81
N ARG A 183 -5.45 20.19 -3.72
CA ARG A 183 -5.65 21.08 -4.88
C ARG A 183 -5.97 22.52 -4.48
N SER A 184 -6.70 22.73 -3.40
CA SER A 184 -6.97 24.09 -2.89
C SER A 184 -5.72 24.79 -2.33
N GLN A 185 -4.64 24.04 -2.07
CA GLN A 185 -3.31 24.56 -1.70
C GLN A 185 -2.37 24.69 -2.90
N GLY A 186 -2.86 24.48 -4.13
CA GLY A 186 -2.05 24.48 -5.35
C GLY A 186 -1.19 23.22 -5.52
N ILE A 187 -1.49 22.15 -4.79
CA ILE A 187 -0.78 20.87 -4.85
C ILE A 187 -1.61 19.87 -5.64
N GLU A 188 -1.01 19.22 -6.64
CA GLU A 188 -1.59 18.05 -7.31
C GLU A 188 -0.99 16.78 -6.69
N PRO A 189 -1.69 16.10 -5.76
CA PRO A 189 -1.14 14.94 -5.10
C PRO A 189 -1.22 13.70 -6.00
N LYS A 190 -0.22 12.83 -5.89
CA LYS A 190 -0.31 11.44 -6.37
C LYS A 190 -1.00 10.57 -5.32
N ILE A 191 -1.65 9.51 -5.77
CA ILE A 191 -2.38 8.59 -4.88
C ILE A 191 -1.78 7.19 -4.97
N ARG A 192 -1.40 6.65 -3.81
CA ARG A 192 -0.99 5.26 -3.63
C ARG A 192 -1.96 4.55 -2.70
N ILE A 193 -2.60 3.49 -3.17
CA ILE A 193 -3.47 2.64 -2.33
C ILE A 193 -2.76 1.31 -2.09
N LEU A 194 -2.56 0.96 -0.83
CA LEU A 194 -2.09 -0.35 -0.40
C LEU A 194 -3.25 -1.09 0.22
N SER A 195 -3.52 -2.30 -0.21
CA SER A 195 -4.70 -3.04 0.20
C SER A 195 -4.37 -4.50 0.47
N HIS A 196 -5.14 -5.11 1.36
CA HIS A 196 -4.94 -6.51 1.74
C HIS A 196 -6.23 -7.30 1.63
N SER A 197 -6.12 -8.57 1.21
CA SER A 197 -7.24 -9.52 1.18
C SER A 197 -8.45 -8.92 0.43
N HIS A 198 -9.66 -9.01 0.99
CA HIS A 198 -10.85 -8.38 0.40
C HIS A 198 -10.88 -6.85 0.39
N GLY A 199 -9.98 -6.17 1.13
CA GLY A 199 -9.80 -4.73 1.01
C GLY A 199 -9.37 -4.33 -0.41
N ALA A 200 -8.58 -5.18 -1.06
CA ALA A 200 -8.20 -5.00 -2.47
C ALA A 200 -9.41 -5.11 -3.41
N ASN A 201 -10.35 -6.02 -3.13
CA ASN A 201 -11.61 -6.09 -3.86
C ASN A 201 -12.49 -4.83 -3.68
N VAL A 202 -12.47 -4.18 -2.50
CA VAL A 202 -13.10 -2.85 -2.33
C VAL A 202 -12.41 -1.81 -3.20
N CYS A 203 -11.08 -1.85 -3.29
CA CYS A 203 -10.31 -0.90 -4.08
C CYS A 203 -10.48 -1.10 -5.59
N LEU A 204 -10.48 -2.34 -6.11
CA LEU A 204 -10.79 -2.63 -7.52
C LEU A 204 -12.13 -2.02 -7.96
N ASN A 205 -13.12 -2.08 -7.08
CA ASN A 205 -14.44 -1.50 -7.28
C ASN A 205 -14.41 0.04 -7.47
N LEU A 206 -13.34 0.76 -7.10
CA LEU A 206 -13.16 2.18 -7.43
C LEU A 206 -13.09 2.41 -8.95
N GLY A 207 -12.47 1.49 -9.70
CA GLY A 207 -12.46 1.53 -11.16
C GLY A 207 -13.88 1.44 -11.74
N GLY A 208 -14.75 0.64 -11.12
CA GLY A 208 -16.16 0.56 -11.45
C GLY A 208 -16.95 1.84 -11.15
N VAL A 209 -16.67 2.48 -10.00
CA VAL A 209 -17.24 3.81 -9.67
C VAL A 209 -16.82 4.85 -10.71
N SER A 210 -15.52 4.94 -11.02
CA SER A 210 -14.99 5.88 -12.01
C SER A 210 -15.62 5.67 -13.40
N ALA A 211 -15.67 4.42 -13.87
CA ALA A 211 -16.26 4.10 -15.16
C ALA A 211 -17.76 4.48 -15.21
N ALA A 212 -18.50 4.24 -14.14
CA ALA A 212 -19.90 4.63 -14.05
C ALA A 212 -20.09 6.16 -14.10
N LEU A 213 -19.20 6.94 -13.48
CA LEU A 213 -19.24 8.41 -13.51
C LEU A 213 -18.89 8.99 -14.89
N ARG A 214 -17.94 8.37 -15.59
CA ARG A 214 -17.45 8.85 -16.89
C ARG A 214 -18.21 8.28 -18.07
N GLY A 215 -19.08 7.28 -17.84
CA GLY A 215 -19.74 6.55 -18.92
C GLY A 215 -18.78 5.69 -19.73
N GLU A 216 -17.58 5.42 -19.21
CA GLU A 216 -16.56 4.61 -19.87
C GLU A 216 -17.03 3.15 -19.98
N ARG A 217 -16.67 2.52 -21.11
CA ARG A 217 -16.77 1.07 -21.24
C ARG A 217 -15.52 0.47 -20.61
N ILE A 218 -15.72 -0.47 -19.69
CA ILE A 218 -14.63 -1.31 -19.21
C ILE A 218 -14.47 -2.43 -20.23
N PRO A 219 -13.25 -2.73 -20.74
CA PRO A 219 -13.03 -3.84 -21.64
C PRO A 219 -13.66 -5.12 -21.08
N GLU A 220 -14.49 -5.79 -21.88
CA GLU A 220 -15.10 -7.06 -21.52
C GLU A 220 -14.35 -8.17 -22.23
N PRO A 221 -13.55 -8.99 -21.52
CA PRO A 221 -12.96 -10.15 -22.15
C PRO A 221 -14.06 -11.12 -22.60
N LYS A 222 -13.83 -11.85 -23.69
CA LYS A 222 -14.79 -12.87 -24.15
C LYS A 222 -15.14 -13.84 -23.02
N GLY A 223 -16.44 -14.07 -22.82
CA GLY A 223 -16.96 -14.95 -21.76
C GLY A 223 -17.19 -14.27 -20.41
N TYR A 224 -16.91 -12.97 -20.26
CA TYR A 224 -17.24 -12.21 -19.06
C TYR A 224 -18.56 -11.46 -19.22
N ARG A 225 -19.38 -11.46 -18.16
CA ARG A 225 -20.61 -10.66 -18.08
C ARG A 225 -20.36 -9.36 -17.30
N LEU A 226 -19.32 -8.62 -17.67
CA LEU A 226 -18.91 -7.43 -16.91
C LEU A 226 -19.92 -6.28 -16.98
N GLY A 227 -20.75 -6.26 -18.02
CA GLY A 227 -21.89 -5.36 -18.12
C GLY A 227 -22.79 -5.38 -16.89
N GLN A 228 -22.82 -6.48 -16.12
CA GLN A 228 -23.52 -6.49 -14.84
C GLN A 228 -22.83 -5.64 -13.77
N THR A 229 -21.50 -5.72 -13.62
CA THR A 229 -20.73 -4.93 -12.64
C THR A 229 -20.89 -3.44 -12.89
N VAL A 230 -20.72 -2.97 -14.14
CA VAL A 230 -20.90 -1.55 -14.48
C VAL A 230 -22.35 -1.10 -14.31
N ARG A 231 -23.34 -1.91 -14.70
CA ARG A 231 -24.76 -1.62 -14.45
C ARG A 231 -25.07 -1.47 -12.96
N ASN A 232 -24.54 -2.37 -12.13
CA ASN A 232 -24.69 -2.29 -10.68
C ASN A 232 -24.11 -0.99 -10.11
N PHE A 233 -22.96 -0.54 -10.62
CA PHE A 233 -22.40 0.76 -10.21
C PHE A 233 -23.23 1.94 -10.68
N LYS A 234 -23.69 1.93 -11.94
CA LYS A 234 -24.60 2.97 -12.44
C LYS A 234 -25.86 3.08 -11.58
N GLU A 235 -26.42 1.95 -11.16
CA GLU A 235 -27.58 1.89 -10.26
C GLU A 235 -27.27 2.41 -8.85
N ILE A 236 -26.13 2.04 -8.27
CA ILE A 236 -25.71 2.54 -6.95
C ILE A 236 -25.49 4.06 -7.00
N VAL A 237 -24.76 4.54 -8.01
CA VAL A 237 -24.44 5.96 -8.20
C VAL A 237 -25.69 6.77 -8.52
N SER A 238 -26.64 6.24 -9.32
CA SER A 238 -27.87 6.97 -9.66
C SER A 238 -28.86 7.07 -8.49
N ARG A 239 -28.88 6.08 -7.59
CA ARG A 239 -29.71 6.10 -6.37
C ARG A 239 -29.10 6.90 -5.23
N SER A 240 -27.80 7.21 -5.31
CA SER A 240 -27.13 8.00 -4.28
C SER A 240 -27.59 9.46 -4.36
N GLY A 241 -27.91 10.04 -3.20
CA GLY A 241 -28.32 11.43 -3.08
C GLY A 241 -27.16 12.42 -3.17
N SER A 242 -27.45 13.71 -2.94
CA SER A 242 -26.41 14.73 -2.79
C SER A 242 -25.65 14.55 -1.46
N LYS A 243 -24.52 15.26 -1.30
CA LYS A 243 -23.76 15.27 -0.04
C LYS A 243 -24.58 15.85 1.10
N GLU A 244 -25.34 16.91 0.82
CA GLU A 244 -26.24 17.58 1.75
C GLU A 244 -27.33 16.62 2.21
N GLU A 245 -27.98 15.92 1.27
CA GLU A 245 -28.99 14.90 1.61
C GLU A 245 -28.41 13.79 2.49
N ALA A 246 -27.20 13.32 2.19
CA ALA A 246 -26.53 12.28 2.98
C ALA A 246 -26.19 12.74 4.40
N SER A 247 -25.91 14.04 4.60
CA SER A 247 -25.62 14.60 5.92
C SER A 247 -26.86 14.76 6.82
N ILE A 248 -28.04 14.94 6.22
CA ILE A 248 -29.29 15.18 6.95
C ILE A 248 -30.03 13.87 7.24
N ARG A 249 -29.92 12.86 6.36
CA ARG A 249 -30.64 11.59 6.50
C ARG A 249 -30.14 10.76 7.68
N LYS A 250 -30.99 10.60 8.70
CA LYS A 250 -30.71 9.76 9.88
C LYS A 250 -30.33 8.33 9.48
N GLY A 251 -29.15 7.88 9.92
CA GLY A 251 -28.65 6.52 9.68
C GLY A 251 -27.88 6.32 8.37
N GLN A 252 -27.83 7.33 7.50
CA GLN A 252 -26.94 7.34 6.34
C GLN A 252 -25.51 7.66 6.79
N LYS A 253 -24.50 7.02 6.17
CA LYS A 253 -23.11 7.39 6.48
C LYS A 253 -22.72 8.65 5.72
N ILE A 254 -21.83 9.46 6.29
CA ILE A 254 -21.38 10.75 5.73
C ILE A 254 -20.85 10.68 4.28
N TRP A 255 -20.39 9.50 3.86
CA TRP A 255 -19.82 9.25 2.52
C TRP A 255 -20.79 8.55 1.56
N ASP A 256 -22.05 8.32 1.94
CA ASP A 256 -23.08 7.66 1.12
C ASP A 256 -23.75 8.63 0.14
N TYR A 257 -22.99 9.44 -0.58
CA TYR A 257 -23.53 10.36 -1.58
C TYR A 257 -23.00 10.07 -2.97
N LYS A 258 -23.64 10.65 -3.98
CA LYS A 258 -23.26 10.51 -5.39
C LYS A 258 -21.89 11.14 -5.62
N PRO A 259 -20.88 10.39 -6.11
CA PRO A 259 -19.59 10.97 -6.41
C PRO A 259 -19.68 12.05 -7.49
N VAL A 260 -18.95 13.15 -7.29
CA VAL A 260 -18.98 14.33 -8.18
C VAL A 260 -17.64 14.60 -8.88
N VAL A 261 -16.52 14.25 -8.23
CA VAL A 261 -15.18 14.42 -8.82
C VAL A 261 -14.96 13.34 -9.86
N ARG A 262 -14.74 13.73 -11.11
CA ARG A 262 -14.48 12.78 -12.22
C ARG A 262 -13.00 12.67 -12.56
N ASP A 263 -12.25 13.72 -12.32
CA ASP A 263 -10.83 13.81 -12.63
C ASP A 263 -9.96 13.47 -11.41
N MET A 264 -10.05 12.20 -11.02
CA MET A 264 -9.23 11.56 -10.00
C MET A 264 -8.79 10.20 -10.56
N HIS A 265 -7.56 9.83 -10.27
CA HIS A 265 -6.97 8.54 -10.62
C HIS A 265 -6.07 8.08 -9.47
N VAL A 266 -5.83 6.78 -9.41
CA VAL A 266 -4.86 6.18 -8.49
C VAL A 266 -3.58 5.92 -9.27
N ASP A 267 -2.49 6.56 -8.87
CA ASP A 267 -1.19 6.39 -9.52
C ASP A 267 -0.66 4.97 -9.31
N GLU A 268 -0.75 4.47 -8.08
CA GLU A 268 -0.27 3.13 -7.73
C GLU A 268 -1.28 2.39 -6.85
N PHE A 269 -1.72 1.23 -7.31
CA PHE A 269 -2.60 0.34 -6.55
C PHE A 269 -1.89 -0.97 -6.24
N VAL A 270 -1.64 -1.25 -4.95
CA VAL A 270 -0.91 -2.43 -4.49
C VAL A 270 -1.84 -3.36 -3.72
N MET A 271 -1.89 -4.63 -4.13
CA MET A 271 -2.79 -5.65 -3.60
C MET A 271 -1.98 -6.77 -2.96
N PHE A 272 -2.09 -6.96 -1.66
CA PHE A 272 -1.44 -8.03 -0.91
C PHE A 272 -2.41 -9.16 -0.61
N GLY A 273 -2.06 -10.39 -1.00
CA GLY A 273 -2.81 -11.60 -0.62
C GLY A 273 -4.28 -11.52 -1.01
N MET A 274 -4.61 -10.89 -2.15
CA MET A 274 -6.00 -10.71 -2.56
C MET A 274 -6.55 -12.02 -3.15
N PRO A 275 -7.73 -12.50 -2.73
CA PRO A 275 -8.46 -13.50 -3.50
C PRO A 275 -8.95 -12.86 -4.80
N VAL A 276 -8.46 -13.33 -5.95
CA VAL A 276 -8.82 -12.80 -7.27
C VAL A 276 -10.22 -13.30 -7.63
N GLN A 277 -11.17 -12.37 -7.71
CA GLN A 277 -12.57 -12.66 -7.98
C GLN A 277 -12.92 -12.30 -9.42
N VAL A 278 -13.69 -13.16 -10.10
CA VAL A 278 -14.08 -12.93 -11.51
C VAL A 278 -14.93 -11.67 -11.69
N GLU A 279 -15.59 -11.20 -10.65
CA GLU A 279 -16.45 -10.02 -10.70
C GLU A 279 -15.68 -8.71 -10.74
N THR A 280 -14.42 -8.73 -10.30
CA THR A 280 -13.58 -7.54 -10.07
C THR A 280 -12.23 -7.61 -10.77
N ASP A 281 -11.77 -8.79 -11.20
CA ASP A 281 -10.42 -8.99 -11.75
C ASP A 281 -10.09 -8.02 -12.90
N VAL A 282 -10.98 -7.88 -13.89
CA VAL A 282 -10.79 -6.97 -15.02
C VAL A 282 -10.80 -5.49 -14.64
N LEU A 283 -11.33 -5.11 -13.47
CA LEU A 283 -11.32 -3.71 -13.02
C LEU A 283 -9.89 -3.23 -12.73
N VAL A 284 -8.93 -4.14 -12.56
CA VAL A 284 -7.51 -3.80 -12.39
C VAL A 284 -6.92 -3.08 -13.60
N LEU A 285 -7.52 -3.27 -14.78
CA LEU A 285 -7.17 -2.61 -16.04
C LEU A 285 -7.95 -1.30 -16.27
N SER A 286 -8.79 -0.89 -15.32
CA SER A 286 -9.53 0.37 -15.42
C SER A 286 -8.57 1.55 -15.62
N PRO A 287 -8.89 2.52 -16.50
CA PRO A 287 -8.12 3.76 -16.64
C PRO A 287 -8.00 4.58 -15.35
N PHE A 288 -8.85 4.29 -14.35
CA PHE A 288 -8.75 4.87 -13.01
C PHE A 288 -7.43 4.51 -12.31
N PHE A 289 -6.86 3.34 -12.59
CA PHE A 289 -5.54 2.93 -12.09
C PHE A 289 -4.49 3.20 -13.17
N LYS A 290 -3.51 4.05 -12.87
CA LYS A 290 -2.35 4.23 -13.77
C LYS A 290 -1.51 2.96 -13.77
N LYS A 291 -1.21 2.44 -12.58
CA LYS A 291 -0.42 1.23 -12.37
C LYS A 291 -0.96 0.39 -11.21
N SER A 292 -1.09 -0.91 -11.44
CA SER A 292 -1.55 -1.88 -10.45
C SER A 292 -0.48 -2.94 -10.20
N TYR A 293 -0.34 -3.36 -8.95
CA TYR A 293 0.61 -4.37 -8.49
C TYR A 293 -0.13 -5.42 -7.67
N HIS A 294 0.00 -6.69 -8.03
CA HIS A 294 -0.54 -7.81 -7.28
C HIS A 294 0.60 -8.61 -6.64
N ILE A 295 0.62 -8.63 -5.32
CA ILE A 295 1.66 -9.27 -4.52
C ILE A 295 1.02 -10.46 -3.80
N TYR A 296 1.48 -11.67 -4.11
CA TYR A 296 0.93 -12.91 -3.58
C TYR A 296 2.04 -13.85 -3.09
N SER A 297 1.67 -14.95 -2.42
CA SER A 297 2.59 -15.99 -1.93
C SER A 297 1.93 -17.35 -2.08
N ASP A 298 2.72 -18.38 -2.36
CA ASP A 298 2.20 -19.75 -2.43
C ASP A 298 1.81 -20.31 -1.06
N ALA A 299 2.34 -19.74 0.03
CA ALA A 299 1.96 -20.03 1.41
C ALA A 299 0.64 -19.35 1.84
N ASP A 300 0.10 -18.43 1.03
CA ASP A 300 -1.18 -17.79 1.29
C ASP A 300 -2.33 -18.68 0.78
N MET A 301 -2.83 -19.52 1.68
CA MET A 301 -3.98 -20.39 1.42
C MET A 301 -5.32 -19.65 1.42
N ILE A 302 -5.41 -18.48 2.06
CA ILE A 302 -6.67 -17.72 2.18
C ILE A 302 -7.13 -17.24 0.80
N GLN A 303 -6.20 -16.90 -0.09
CA GLN A 303 -6.50 -16.46 -1.46
C GLN A 303 -7.29 -17.50 -2.27
N THR A 304 -7.03 -18.79 -2.07
CA THR A 304 -7.71 -19.88 -2.78
C THR A 304 -8.94 -20.42 -2.04
N MET A 305 -9.10 -20.06 -0.77
CA MET A 305 -10.21 -20.53 0.08
C MET A 305 -11.46 -19.65 -0.02
N ASP A 306 -11.45 -18.55 -0.77
CA ASP A 306 -12.61 -17.69 -0.94
C ASP A 306 -13.59 -18.22 -2.01
N TRP A 307 -14.20 -19.36 -1.71
CA TRP A 307 -15.27 -19.95 -2.53
C TRP A 307 -16.65 -19.37 -2.19
N ILE A 308 -16.79 -18.62 -1.10
CA ILE A 308 -18.10 -18.19 -0.58
C ILE A 308 -18.55 -16.87 -1.20
N THR A 309 -17.62 -16.03 -1.64
CA THR A 309 -17.96 -14.61 -1.89
C THR A 309 -17.89 -14.19 -3.36
N THR A 310 -17.79 -15.20 -4.21
CA THR A 310 -17.71 -15.17 -5.66
C THR A 310 -18.86 -16.01 -6.22
N SER A 311 -19.45 -15.55 -7.31
CA SER A 311 -20.52 -16.25 -8.03
C SER A 311 -20.04 -17.55 -8.70
N LYS A 312 -18.72 -17.72 -8.85
CA LYS A 312 -18.10 -18.93 -9.42
C LYS A 312 -17.70 -19.97 -8.39
N TYR A 313 -17.97 -19.74 -7.11
CA TYR A 313 -17.58 -20.65 -6.02
C TYR A 313 -16.07 -20.94 -5.95
N ALA A 314 -15.25 -20.07 -6.52
CA ALA A 314 -13.79 -20.17 -6.49
C ALA A 314 -13.16 -18.79 -6.73
N SER A 315 -12.08 -18.53 -6.01
CA SER A 315 -11.17 -17.40 -6.21
C SER A 315 -9.82 -17.93 -6.69
N ASP A 316 -9.18 -17.17 -7.57
CA ASP A 316 -7.84 -17.50 -8.05
C ASP A 316 -6.80 -16.81 -7.15
N ARG A 317 -5.60 -17.39 -7.05
CA ARG A 317 -4.45 -16.72 -6.41
C ARG A 317 -3.79 -15.71 -7.34
N ARG A 318 -4.01 -15.83 -8.65
CA ARG A 318 -3.31 -15.09 -9.70
C ARG A 318 -4.32 -14.58 -10.73
N PHE A 319 -3.89 -13.58 -11.49
CA PHE A 319 -4.67 -12.99 -12.57
C PHE A 319 -4.43 -13.67 -13.93
N ASP A 320 -4.46 -15.01 -13.96
CA ASP A 320 -4.11 -15.79 -15.16
C ASP A 320 -5.01 -15.47 -16.37
N ARG A 321 -6.24 -15.00 -16.09
CA ARG A 321 -7.22 -14.65 -17.13
C ARG A 321 -6.98 -13.29 -17.77
N LEU A 322 -6.16 -12.42 -17.18
CA LEU A 322 -5.86 -11.11 -17.75
C LEU A 322 -5.03 -11.21 -19.02
N GLN A 323 -4.13 -12.20 -19.11
CA GLN A 323 -3.29 -12.37 -20.31
C GLN A 323 -4.15 -12.63 -21.55
N ALA A 324 -5.11 -13.54 -21.44
CA ALA A 324 -6.06 -13.81 -22.53
C ALA A 324 -6.90 -12.57 -22.88
N SER A 325 -7.27 -11.78 -21.87
CA SER A 325 -8.05 -10.54 -22.03
C SER A 325 -7.25 -9.45 -22.75
N CYS A 326 -5.96 -9.33 -22.44
CA CYS A 326 -5.11 -8.29 -22.99
C CYS A 326 -4.58 -8.65 -24.38
N ALA A 327 -4.45 -9.93 -24.72
CA ALA A 327 -4.04 -10.34 -26.08
C ALA A 327 -4.97 -9.80 -27.17
N GLU A 328 -6.24 -9.51 -26.85
CA GLU A 328 -7.21 -8.91 -27.76
C GLU A 328 -7.20 -7.38 -27.75
N SER A 329 -6.53 -6.75 -26.78
CA SER A 329 -6.43 -5.31 -26.62
C SER A 329 -5.01 -4.84 -26.94
N GLU A 330 -4.81 -3.65 -27.51
CA GLU A 330 -3.46 -3.10 -27.68
C GLU A 330 -2.78 -2.70 -26.34
N ILE A 331 -3.36 -3.09 -25.19
CA ILE A 331 -2.86 -2.80 -23.86
C ILE A 331 -1.73 -3.78 -23.54
N LYS A 332 -0.51 -3.25 -23.46
CA LYS A 332 0.62 -3.97 -22.90
C LYS A 332 0.43 -4.13 -21.39
N LEU A 333 0.27 -5.36 -20.92
CA LEU A 333 0.08 -5.66 -19.49
C LEU A 333 1.17 -5.04 -18.62
N SER A 334 2.44 -5.17 -19.00
CA SER A 334 3.58 -4.65 -18.23
C SER A 334 3.59 -3.13 -18.07
N ASP A 335 2.76 -2.38 -18.81
CA ASP A 335 2.57 -0.94 -18.60
C ASP A 335 1.52 -0.66 -17.53
N LYS A 336 0.49 -1.51 -17.39
CA LYS A 336 -0.67 -1.30 -16.52
C LYS A 336 -0.70 -2.14 -15.25
N PHE A 337 -0.22 -3.36 -15.33
CA PHE A 337 -0.37 -4.37 -14.29
C PHE A 337 0.92 -5.15 -14.13
N ILE A 338 1.32 -5.39 -12.88
CA ILE A 338 2.44 -6.24 -12.53
C ILE A 338 1.97 -7.22 -11.45
N GLN A 339 2.31 -8.48 -11.60
CA GLN A 339 2.09 -9.56 -10.66
C GLN A 339 3.43 -10.04 -10.12
N ILE A 340 3.49 -10.23 -8.80
CA ILE A 340 4.70 -10.52 -8.05
C ILE A 340 4.41 -11.66 -7.08
N ARG A 341 5.07 -12.80 -7.27
CA ARG A 341 5.13 -13.83 -6.23
C ARG A 341 6.23 -13.48 -5.24
N ILE A 342 5.92 -13.46 -3.95
CA ILE A 342 6.92 -13.25 -2.90
C ILE A 342 7.33 -14.59 -2.33
N MET A 343 8.64 -14.75 -2.29
CA MET A 343 9.33 -15.91 -1.75
C MET A 343 10.27 -15.42 -0.65
N ASN A 344 10.54 -16.26 0.34
CA ASN A 344 11.35 -15.86 1.47
C ASN A 344 12.40 -16.92 1.83
N GLY A 345 13.61 -16.46 2.12
CA GLY A 345 14.71 -17.25 2.65
C GLY A 345 15.38 -18.21 1.66
N ARG A 346 14.99 -18.24 0.38
CA ARG A 346 15.61 -19.13 -0.60
C ARG A 346 17.05 -18.71 -0.85
N LYS A 347 17.97 -19.66 -0.89
CA LYS A 347 19.39 -19.38 -1.15
C LYS A 347 19.58 -19.10 -2.64
N VAL A 348 20.39 -18.08 -2.93
CA VAL A 348 20.88 -17.80 -4.27
C VAL A 348 22.34 -18.21 -4.30
N ASP A 349 22.71 -19.12 -5.19
CA ASP A 349 24.11 -19.54 -5.33
C ASP A 349 24.97 -18.48 -6.03
N ALA A 350 26.26 -18.79 -6.22
CA ALA A 350 27.22 -17.87 -6.84
C ALA A 350 26.89 -17.58 -8.33
N GLU A 351 26.16 -18.47 -8.98
CA GLU A 351 25.76 -18.38 -10.39
C GLU A 351 24.42 -17.63 -10.56
N GLY A 352 23.75 -17.31 -9.44
CA GLY A 352 22.49 -16.60 -9.43
C GLY A 352 21.26 -17.51 -9.45
N PHE A 353 21.43 -18.82 -9.29
CA PHE A 353 20.33 -19.77 -9.19
C PHE A 353 19.73 -19.78 -7.79
N VAL A 354 18.41 -19.66 -7.74
CA VAL A 354 17.65 -19.80 -6.51
C VAL A 354 17.32 -21.26 -6.28
N THR A 355 17.99 -21.88 -5.32
CA THR A 355 17.71 -23.26 -4.92
C THR A 355 16.35 -23.31 -4.26
N ASP A 356 15.40 -23.97 -4.90
CA ASP A 356 14.07 -24.17 -4.34
C ASP A 356 14.06 -25.43 -3.46
N PRO A 357 13.95 -25.31 -2.13
CA PRO A 357 13.83 -26.49 -1.27
C PRO A 357 12.50 -27.22 -1.47
N SER A 358 11.50 -26.61 -2.15
CA SER A 358 10.13 -27.12 -2.25
C SER A 358 9.92 -28.33 -3.18
N GLY A 359 11.00 -28.94 -3.68
CA GLY A 359 10.93 -30.26 -4.33
C GLY A 359 10.43 -31.38 -3.41
N MET A 360 10.30 -31.15 -2.10
CA MET A 360 9.81 -32.13 -1.13
C MET A 360 8.54 -31.65 -0.41
N LEU A 361 7.49 -32.48 -0.52
CA LEU A 361 6.32 -32.61 0.35
C LEU A 361 5.25 -31.49 0.31
N LYS A 362 4.27 -31.67 -0.61
CA LYS A 362 2.90 -31.20 -0.39
C LYS A 362 2.27 -32.02 0.73
N SER A 363 2.44 -31.63 1.98
CA SER A 363 1.61 -32.21 3.07
C SER A 363 0.15 -31.81 2.82
N GLU A 364 -0.76 -32.78 2.78
CA GLU A 364 -2.21 -32.55 2.72
C GLU A 364 -2.70 -31.93 4.03
N ARG A 365 -2.52 -30.63 4.23
CA ARG A 365 -3.13 -29.92 5.37
C ARG A 365 -4.63 -29.86 5.16
N THR A 366 -5.38 -30.21 6.20
CA THR A 366 -6.82 -29.98 6.20
C THR A 366 -7.10 -28.49 6.36
N TRP A 367 -8.16 -28.02 5.72
CA TRP A 367 -8.58 -26.62 5.77
C TRP A 367 -8.86 -26.11 7.20
N TRP A 368 -9.24 -27.01 8.12
CA TRP A 368 -9.46 -26.69 9.53
C TRP A 368 -8.18 -26.36 10.28
N GLU A 369 -7.08 -27.06 10.01
CA GLU A 369 -5.79 -26.84 10.69
C GLU A 369 -5.22 -25.45 10.38
N VAL A 370 -5.38 -25.02 9.13
CA VAL A 370 -5.00 -23.69 8.64
C VAL A 370 -5.82 -22.59 9.33
N LEU A 371 -7.11 -22.84 9.55
CA LEU A 371 -8.01 -21.87 10.18
C LEU A 371 -7.82 -21.75 11.70
N VAL A 372 -7.56 -22.86 12.39
CA VAL A 372 -7.47 -22.89 13.87
C VAL A 372 -6.07 -22.49 14.36
N GLY A 373 -5.09 -22.35 13.45
CA GLY A 373 -3.73 -21.92 13.81
C GLY A 373 -3.00 -22.93 14.69
N ARG A 374 -3.27 -24.23 14.52
CA ARG A 374 -2.49 -25.28 15.17
C ARG A 374 -1.08 -25.25 14.56
N ASN A 375 -0.13 -24.77 15.34
CA ASN A 375 1.26 -24.50 14.95
C ASN A 375 2.20 -25.72 15.13
N GLU A 376 1.68 -26.90 15.46
CA GLU A 376 2.52 -28.06 15.71
C GLU A 376 2.81 -28.79 14.40
N VAL A 377 4.04 -28.60 13.90
CA VAL A 377 4.76 -29.36 12.84
C VAL A 377 4.37 -28.94 11.40
N GLU A 378 5.25 -28.60 10.44
CA GLU A 378 6.68 -28.82 10.21
C GLU A 378 7.30 -27.60 9.46
N LYS A 379 8.58 -27.33 9.70
CA LYS A 379 9.35 -26.16 9.25
C LYS A 379 9.84 -26.27 7.78
N GLU A 380 9.00 -26.10 6.76
CA GLU A 380 9.55 -26.02 5.38
C GLU A 380 8.97 -24.95 4.46
N VAL A 381 7.75 -24.45 4.66
CA VAL A 381 7.25 -23.33 3.84
C VAL A 381 7.73 -22.01 4.43
N GLN A 382 8.81 -21.47 3.88
CA GLN A 382 9.40 -20.19 4.31
C GLN A 382 8.65 -18.96 3.77
N ASP A 383 7.82 -19.13 2.74
CA ASP A 383 7.16 -18.03 2.04
C ASP A 383 6.11 -17.32 2.92
N PRO A 384 5.88 -16.00 2.74
CA PRO A 384 5.01 -15.24 3.62
C PRO A 384 3.57 -15.74 3.61
N THR A 385 2.99 -15.93 4.79
CA THR A 385 1.56 -16.25 4.97
C THR A 385 0.67 -15.03 4.75
N HIS A 386 -0.65 -15.25 4.65
CA HIS A 386 -1.64 -14.17 4.56
C HIS A 386 -1.47 -13.10 5.66
N ARG A 387 -1.11 -13.53 6.87
CA ARG A 387 -0.89 -12.64 8.02
C ARG A 387 0.42 -11.88 7.91
N GLU A 388 1.52 -12.54 7.55
CA GLU A 388 2.84 -11.90 7.45
C GLU A 388 2.90 -10.79 6.40
N MET A 389 1.98 -10.79 5.43
CA MET A 389 1.90 -9.70 4.45
C MET A 389 1.42 -8.37 5.05
N TRP A 390 0.56 -8.39 6.08
CA TRP A 390 -0.17 -7.19 6.54
C TRP A 390 -0.21 -6.97 8.05
N PHE A 391 -0.01 -8.02 8.84
CA PHE A 391 -0.10 -7.99 10.29
C PHE A 391 1.29 -7.92 10.91
N PHE A 392 1.39 -7.25 12.06
CA PHE A 392 2.50 -7.43 12.97
C PHE A 392 2.44 -8.85 13.52
N VAL A 393 3.43 -9.66 13.15
CA VAL A 393 3.51 -11.05 13.59
C VAL A 393 4.52 -11.11 14.73
N PRO A 394 4.11 -11.54 15.94
CA PRO A 394 5.05 -11.71 17.03
C PRO A 394 6.22 -12.61 16.65
N GLN A 395 7.42 -12.27 17.12
CA GLN A 395 8.64 -13.04 16.93
C GLN A 395 8.50 -14.46 17.51
N LEU A 396 7.63 -14.62 18.50
CA LEU A 396 7.32 -15.91 19.13
C LEU A 396 6.68 -16.93 18.16
N LEU A 397 6.13 -16.49 17.03
CA LEU A 397 5.53 -17.38 16.01
C LEU A 397 6.54 -17.87 14.97
N GLY A 398 7.78 -18.13 15.38
CA GLY A 398 8.83 -18.77 14.56
C GLY A 398 9.84 -17.81 13.92
N ASP A 399 11.07 -18.30 13.79
CA ASP A 399 12.31 -17.64 13.39
C ASP A 399 12.47 -17.40 11.87
N GLY A 400 11.58 -17.93 11.04
CA GLY A 400 11.77 -17.99 9.58
C GLY A 400 11.54 -16.68 8.80
N SER A 401 10.74 -15.73 9.29
CA SER A 401 10.46 -14.51 8.52
C SER A 401 11.55 -13.46 8.75
N LEU A 402 12.15 -13.02 7.65
CA LEU A 402 13.29 -12.10 7.67
C LEU A 402 12.92 -10.68 8.07
N VAL A 403 11.63 -10.35 8.00
CA VAL A 403 11.10 -8.99 8.17
C VAL A 403 10.32 -8.78 9.47
N LYS A 404 10.07 -9.84 10.27
CA LYS A 404 9.39 -9.75 11.57
C LYS A 404 10.05 -8.74 12.54
N PRO A 405 9.28 -8.00 13.35
CA PRO A 405 7.82 -8.09 13.49
C PRO A 405 7.05 -7.28 12.43
N LEU A 406 7.74 -6.58 11.53
CA LEU A 406 7.12 -5.73 10.52
C LEU A 406 6.40 -6.56 9.44
N PRO A 407 5.19 -6.15 9.01
CA PRO A 407 4.53 -6.79 7.88
C PRO A 407 5.27 -6.49 6.57
N LEU A 408 5.15 -7.40 5.60
CA LEU A 408 5.75 -7.22 4.27
C LEU A 408 5.32 -5.91 3.59
N ALA A 409 4.09 -5.45 3.83
CA ALA A 409 3.56 -4.19 3.29
C ALA A 409 4.45 -2.96 3.59
N VAL A 410 5.23 -2.97 4.67
CA VAL A 410 6.20 -1.90 4.99
C VAL A 410 7.33 -1.81 3.95
N TYR A 411 7.66 -2.92 3.29
CA TYR A 411 8.72 -3.01 2.29
C TYR A 411 8.23 -2.74 0.86
N THR A 412 6.98 -2.33 0.69
CA THR A 412 6.43 -1.97 -0.64
C THR A 412 7.34 -1.03 -1.45
N PRO A 413 7.95 0.03 -0.90
CA PRO A 413 8.80 0.92 -1.70
C PRO A 413 9.98 0.18 -2.36
N LEU A 414 10.57 -0.79 -1.67
CA LEU A 414 11.63 -1.66 -2.20
C LEU A 414 11.10 -2.58 -3.32
N LEU A 415 9.94 -3.20 -3.09
CA LEU A 415 9.30 -4.10 -4.06
C LEU A 415 8.91 -3.36 -5.34
N LEU A 416 8.31 -2.16 -5.22
CA LEU A 416 7.95 -1.33 -6.36
C LEU A 416 9.19 -0.79 -7.08
N ASN A 417 10.28 -0.48 -6.37
CA ASN A 417 11.54 -0.09 -7.00
C ASN A 417 12.07 -1.18 -7.93
N LEU A 418 12.08 -2.42 -7.45
CA LEU A 418 12.47 -3.59 -8.22
C LEU A 418 11.57 -3.80 -9.44
N ALA A 419 10.25 -3.68 -9.25
CA ALA A 419 9.26 -3.83 -10.30
C ALA A 419 9.39 -2.75 -11.39
N SER A 420 9.63 -1.48 -11.00
CA SER A 420 9.71 -0.35 -11.93
C SER A 420 10.85 -0.47 -12.95
N GLY A 421 11.90 -1.25 -12.64
CA GLY A 421 12.99 -1.56 -13.55
C GLY A 421 12.64 -2.54 -14.67
N ARG A 422 11.41 -3.07 -14.70
CA ARG A 422 10.98 -4.19 -15.57
C ARG A 422 9.86 -3.76 -16.52
N LYS A 423 10.20 -3.03 -17.57
CA LYS A 423 9.22 -2.50 -18.53
C LYS A 423 8.55 -3.57 -19.41
N ASP A 424 9.18 -4.73 -19.54
CA ASP A 424 8.71 -5.81 -20.43
C ASP A 424 8.18 -7.03 -19.68
N GLU A 425 8.37 -7.10 -18.35
CA GLU A 425 7.90 -8.20 -17.51
C GLU A 425 6.70 -7.73 -16.70
N TRP A 426 5.61 -8.49 -16.75
CA TRP A 426 4.41 -8.24 -15.95
C TRP A 426 4.18 -9.31 -14.89
N ASP A 427 4.94 -10.40 -14.90
CA ASP A 427 4.79 -11.52 -13.97
C ASP A 427 6.17 -12.07 -13.58
N PHE A 428 6.53 -11.94 -12.32
CA PHE A 428 7.86 -12.34 -11.83
C PHE A 428 7.84 -12.69 -10.35
N ASP A 429 8.92 -13.32 -9.90
CA ASP A 429 9.11 -13.71 -8.52
C ASP A 429 10.10 -12.74 -7.84
N ILE A 430 9.87 -12.43 -6.57
CA ILE A 430 10.84 -11.75 -5.71
C ILE A 430 11.17 -12.66 -4.54
N ASN A 431 12.43 -13.08 -4.44
CA ASN A 431 12.96 -13.78 -3.27
C ASN A 431 13.62 -12.79 -2.31
N ILE A 432 13.14 -12.73 -1.08
CA ILE A 432 13.73 -11.93 0.00
C ILE A 432 14.63 -12.86 0.82
N SER A 433 15.93 -12.54 0.91
CA SER A 433 16.92 -13.37 1.60
C SER A 433 17.90 -12.52 2.43
N ARG A 434 18.63 -13.15 3.35
CA ARG A 434 19.77 -12.52 4.05
C ARG A 434 21.05 -12.86 3.32
N SER A 435 21.86 -11.86 2.99
CA SER A 435 23.16 -12.06 2.35
C SER A 435 24.15 -10.95 2.75
N SER A 436 25.31 -11.33 3.28
CA SER A 436 26.44 -10.42 3.56
C SER A 436 26.07 -9.13 4.31
N GLY A 437 25.28 -9.26 5.38
CA GLY A 437 24.85 -8.09 6.17
C GLY A 437 23.71 -7.28 5.53
N ASN A 438 23.10 -7.77 4.46
CA ASN A 438 21.97 -7.12 3.77
C ASN A 438 20.73 -8.01 3.72
N LEU A 439 19.56 -7.37 3.74
CA LEU A 439 18.29 -7.93 3.30
C LEU A 439 18.24 -7.75 1.79
N ARG A 440 18.55 -8.82 1.06
CA ARG A 440 18.61 -8.85 -0.40
C ARG A 440 17.25 -9.27 -0.96
N SER A 441 16.83 -8.61 -2.03
CA SER A 441 15.63 -8.93 -2.78
C SER A 441 16.01 -9.19 -4.22
N ASP A 442 15.93 -10.44 -4.65
CA ASP A 442 16.26 -10.92 -5.99
C ASP A 442 15.00 -11.05 -6.82
N VAL A 443 14.99 -10.50 -8.04
CA VAL A 443 13.90 -10.63 -9.00
C VAL A 443 14.25 -11.74 -9.97
N MET A 444 13.36 -12.71 -10.17
CA MET A 444 13.48 -13.75 -11.21
C MET A 444 12.24 -13.70 -12.09
N ARG A 445 12.33 -14.14 -13.35
CA ARG A 445 11.10 -14.44 -14.10
C ARG A 445 10.29 -15.49 -13.36
N HIS A 446 8.98 -15.46 -13.55
CA HIS A 446 8.10 -16.35 -12.82
C HIS A 446 8.42 -17.84 -13.10
N ASN A 447 8.67 -18.62 -12.05
CA ASN A 447 9.13 -20.02 -12.09
C ASN A 447 10.50 -20.24 -12.77
N GLU A 448 11.27 -19.17 -12.97
CA GLU A 448 12.68 -19.30 -13.33
C GLU A 448 13.56 -19.13 -12.09
N HIS A 449 14.73 -19.74 -12.11
CA HIS A 449 15.65 -19.72 -10.98
C HIS A 449 16.72 -18.65 -11.09
N TYR A 450 16.80 -17.92 -12.20
CA TYR A 450 17.89 -16.98 -12.46
C TYR A 450 17.54 -15.55 -12.00
N SER A 451 18.39 -14.97 -11.14
CA SER A 451 18.22 -13.58 -10.68
C SER A 451 18.51 -12.57 -11.80
N LEU A 452 17.47 -11.84 -12.21
CA LEU A 452 17.54 -10.79 -13.22
C LEU A 452 18.06 -9.44 -12.68
N ALA A 453 17.84 -9.16 -11.39
CA ALA A 453 18.43 -8.04 -10.66
C ALA A 453 18.16 -8.21 -9.18
N ASN A 454 18.86 -7.42 -8.39
CA ASN A 454 18.66 -7.37 -6.97
C ASN A 454 18.67 -5.93 -6.44
N ARG A 455 18.07 -5.77 -5.27
CA ARG A 455 18.24 -4.61 -4.41
C ARG A 455 18.52 -5.11 -3.01
N ALA A 456 19.19 -4.28 -2.22
CA ALA A 456 19.60 -4.64 -0.88
C ALA A 456 19.31 -3.47 0.06
N LEU A 457 18.77 -3.79 1.23
CA LEU A 457 18.76 -2.90 2.39
C LEU A 457 19.78 -3.40 3.41
N PRO A 458 20.59 -2.54 4.04
CA PRO A 458 21.46 -2.98 5.13
C PRO A 458 20.64 -3.64 6.25
N LEU A 459 21.06 -4.82 6.73
CA LEU A 459 20.38 -5.48 7.85
C LEU A 459 20.45 -4.65 9.12
N SER A 460 21.47 -3.81 9.28
CA SER A 460 21.54 -2.85 10.38
C SER A 460 20.35 -1.88 10.34
N PHE A 461 20.00 -1.35 9.18
CA PHE A 461 18.82 -0.50 8.99
C PHE A 461 17.53 -1.26 9.31
N VAL A 462 17.37 -2.47 8.75
CA VAL A 462 16.19 -3.31 9.00
C VAL A 462 16.03 -3.62 10.49
N ARG A 463 17.12 -3.98 11.18
CA ARG A 463 17.13 -4.25 12.63
C ARG A 463 16.75 -3.03 13.46
N VAL A 464 17.19 -1.83 13.06
CA VAL A 464 16.79 -0.59 13.74
C VAL A 464 15.29 -0.36 13.64
N LEU A 465 14.69 -0.61 12.47
CA LEU A 465 13.23 -0.52 12.32
C LEU A 465 12.51 -1.58 13.15
N GLN A 466 12.98 -2.83 13.12
CA GLN A 466 12.41 -3.93 13.89
C GLN A 466 12.44 -3.64 15.39
N GLU A 467 13.56 -3.13 15.92
CA GLU A 467 13.69 -2.80 17.34
C GLU A 467 12.77 -1.66 17.75
N LYS A 468 12.68 -0.59 16.94
CA LYS A 468 11.74 0.52 17.19
C LYS A 468 10.27 0.06 17.18
N CYS A 469 9.96 -0.98 16.42
CA CYS A 469 8.62 -1.55 16.34
C CYS A 469 8.35 -2.65 17.38
N LYS A 470 9.37 -3.13 18.09
CA LYS A 470 9.24 -4.22 19.06
C LYS A 470 8.34 -3.87 20.23
N VAL A 471 8.33 -2.61 20.67
CA VAL A 471 7.42 -2.12 21.73
C VAL A 471 5.95 -2.12 21.32
N TRP A 472 5.68 -2.22 20.01
CA TRP A 472 4.35 -2.31 19.42
C TRP A 472 3.92 -3.74 19.14
N GLU A 473 4.83 -4.69 19.33
CA GLU A 473 4.56 -6.09 19.07
C GLU A 473 3.47 -6.60 20.02
N PRO A 474 2.44 -7.30 19.50
CA PRO A 474 1.47 -7.98 20.34
C PRO A 474 2.16 -8.89 21.36
N SER A 475 1.93 -8.66 22.64
CA SER A 475 2.36 -9.61 23.67
C SER A 475 1.68 -10.97 23.43
N ALA A 476 2.29 -12.07 23.88
CA ALA A 476 1.64 -13.38 23.80
C ALA A 476 0.26 -13.39 24.50
N SER A 477 0.11 -12.61 25.57
CA SER A 477 -1.18 -12.39 26.23
C SER A 477 -2.22 -11.71 25.33
N LEU A 478 -1.80 -10.92 24.35
CA LEU A 478 -2.71 -10.28 23.41
C LEU A 478 -3.41 -11.30 22.51
N ILE A 479 -2.75 -12.39 22.13
CA ILE A 479 -3.39 -13.46 21.35
C ILE A 479 -4.54 -14.08 22.17
N ASN A 480 -4.31 -14.30 23.46
CA ASN A 480 -5.36 -14.78 24.36
C ASN A 480 -6.48 -13.74 24.56
N GLU A 481 -6.14 -12.46 24.68
CA GLU A 481 -7.11 -11.35 24.75
C GLU A 481 -7.95 -11.25 23.47
N TYR A 482 -7.33 -11.44 22.31
CA TYR A 482 -7.99 -11.45 21.01
C TYR A 482 -9.03 -12.58 20.96
N ASN A 483 -8.62 -13.81 21.27
CA ASN A 483 -9.52 -14.97 21.26
C ASN A 483 -10.68 -14.80 22.25
N LYS A 484 -10.40 -14.32 23.47
CA LYS A 484 -11.43 -13.99 24.45
C LYS A 484 -12.39 -12.90 23.95
N SER A 485 -11.87 -11.88 23.28
CA SER A 485 -12.68 -10.78 22.74
C SER A 485 -13.57 -11.24 21.58
N VAL A 486 -13.10 -12.16 20.74
CA VAL A 486 -13.91 -12.79 19.70
C VAL A 486 -15.05 -13.58 20.33
N LEU A 487 -14.76 -14.44 21.30
CA LEU A 487 -15.77 -15.24 21.99
C LEU A 487 -16.82 -14.36 22.69
N ALA A 488 -16.38 -13.33 23.42
CA ALA A 488 -17.29 -12.38 24.06
C ALA A 488 -18.20 -11.68 23.04
N CYS A 489 -17.69 -11.33 21.85
CA CYS A 489 -18.52 -10.74 20.80
C CYS A 489 -19.51 -11.76 20.20
N ILE A 490 -19.18 -13.05 20.16
CA ILE A 490 -20.11 -14.11 19.74
C ILE A 490 -21.24 -14.24 20.76
N ASP A 491 -20.91 -14.29 22.04
CA ASP A 491 -21.88 -14.39 23.14
C ASP A 491 -22.84 -13.20 23.16
N ASP A 492 -22.32 -11.96 23.02
CA ASP A 492 -23.12 -10.73 22.93
C ASP A 492 -24.11 -10.74 21.75
N VAL A 493 -23.75 -11.37 20.62
CA VAL A 493 -24.62 -11.44 19.44
C VAL A 493 -25.71 -12.50 19.62
N ASN A 494 -25.39 -13.59 20.30
CA ASN A 494 -26.33 -14.68 20.58
C ASN A 494 -27.36 -14.27 21.64
N SER A 495 -26.96 -13.54 22.68
CA SER A 495 -27.86 -13.12 23.77
C SER A 495 -28.93 -12.10 23.37
N VAL A 496 -28.72 -11.36 22.27
CA VAL A 496 -29.72 -10.42 21.71
C VAL A 496 -30.72 -11.13 20.80
N SER A 497 -30.45 -12.38 20.43
CA SER A 497 -31.28 -13.15 19.49
C SER A 497 -32.20 -14.16 20.19
N SER A 498 -31.94 -14.46 21.47
CA SER A 498 -32.84 -15.14 22.42
C SER A 498 -33.78 -14.14 23.09
#